data_AF-A0AAW5JHK6-F1
#
_entry.id   AF-A0AAW5JHK6-F1
#
_cell.length_a   1.000
_cell.length_b   1.000
_cell.length_c   1.000
_cell.angle_alpha   90.00
_cell.angle_beta   90.00
_cell.angle_gamma   90.00
#
_symmetry.space_group_name_H-M   'P 1'
#
loop_
_entity.id
_entity.type
_entity.pdbx_description
1 polymer ?
#
loop_
_entity_poly.entity_id
_entity_poly.type
_entity_poly.pdbx_seq_one_letter_code
_entity_poly.pdbx_strand_id
1 'polypeptide(L)'
;MELQRLKKIVTAALITWSFLAVGLSAAWSLRTPAVQTLRIPTESLYLEVGDTVHLPVEGTTVDGSPASAKALEQLELCWHADFDDGAAVIHATGALHACRPGLGNVWVESRDGRLSARPITVYIQ
;
A
#
# COMPACT_ATOMS: atom_id res chain seq x y z
N MET A 1 2.22 -26.52 58.08
CA MET A 1 2.83 -26.97 56.81
C MET A 1 1.94 -26.76 55.58
N GLU A 2 0.64 -26.47 55.72
CA GLU A 2 -0.29 -26.29 54.59
C GLU A 2 -0.22 -24.92 53.88
N LEU A 3 0.07 -23.84 54.62
CA LEU A 3 0.04 -22.47 54.07
C LEU A 3 1.07 -22.25 52.94
N GLN A 4 2.20 -22.96 52.98
CA GLN A 4 3.23 -22.89 51.95
C GLN A 4 2.88 -23.67 50.67
N ARG A 5 2.05 -24.72 50.77
CA ARG A 5 1.54 -25.42 49.58
C ARG A 5 0.51 -24.57 48.85
N LEU A 6 -0.36 -23.88 49.58
CA LEU A 6 -1.38 -23.01 48.98
C LEU A 6 -0.74 -21.85 48.20
N LYS A 7 0.29 -21.20 48.75
CA LYS A 7 1.05 -20.14 48.03
C LYS A 7 1.65 -20.66 46.72
N LYS A 8 2.27 -21.84 46.72
CA LYS A 8 2.84 -22.43 45.50
C LYS A 8 1.79 -22.70 44.42
N ILE A 9 0.61 -23.19 44.80
CA ILE A 9 -0.47 -23.50 43.85
C ILE A 9 -1.05 -22.21 43.25
N VAL A 10 -1.27 -21.18 44.07
CA VAL A 10 -1.78 -19.89 43.60
C VAL A 10 -0.78 -19.20 42.67
N THR A 11 0.51 -19.22 43.01
CA THR A 11 1.56 -18.65 42.15
C THR A 11 1.69 -19.41 40.83
N ALA A 12 1.59 -20.75 40.83
CA ALA A 12 1.62 -21.55 39.61
C ALA A 12 0.41 -21.27 38.71
N ALA A 13 -0.78 -21.15 39.29
CA ALA A 13 -2.01 -20.85 38.54
C ALA A 13 -1.97 -19.44 37.89
N LEU A 14 -1.45 -18.43 38.59
CA LEU A 14 -1.33 -17.06 38.07
C LEU A 14 -0.38 -16.96 36.87
N ILE A 15 0.74 -17.70 36.93
CA ILE A 15 1.74 -17.73 35.87
C ILE A 15 1.18 -18.38 34.61
N THR A 16 0.39 -19.46 34.76
CA THR A 16 -0.16 -20.21 33.63
C THR A 16 -1.19 -19.38 32.83
N TRP A 17 -1.98 -18.55 33.52
CA TRP A 17 -2.94 -17.64 32.89
C TRP A 17 -2.26 -16.47 32.16
N SER A 18 -1.14 -15.98 32.70
CA SER A 18 -0.36 -14.89 32.08
C SER A 18 0.24 -15.31 30.74
N PHE A 19 0.70 -16.56 30.61
CA PHE A 19 1.22 -17.08 29.34
C PHE A 19 0.13 -17.31 28.28
N LEU A 20 -1.10 -17.65 28.70
CA LEU A 20 -2.22 -17.83 27.76
C LEU A 20 -2.67 -16.49 27.15
N ALA A 21 -2.67 -15.41 27.93
CA ALA A 21 -3.02 -14.07 27.45
C ALA A 21 -1.96 -13.49 26.49
N VAL A 22 -0.67 -13.68 26.79
CA VAL A 22 0.42 -13.21 25.91
C VAL A 22 0.51 -14.03 24.62
N GLY A 23 0.20 -15.33 24.66
CA GLY A 23 0.16 -16.19 23.48
C GLY A 23 -0.96 -15.83 22.50
N LEU A 24 -2.13 -15.41 22.99
CA LEU A 24 -3.25 -15.01 22.12
C LEU A 24 -3.11 -13.59 21.52
N SER A 25 -2.37 -12.67 22.16
CA SER A 25 -2.16 -11.32 21.59
C SER A 25 -1.20 -11.31 20.40
N ALA A 26 -0.31 -12.31 20.26
CA ALA A 26 0.60 -12.40 19.13
C ALA A 26 -0.05 -12.93 17.84
N ALA A 27 -1.20 -13.61 17.94
CA ALA A 27 -1.89 -14.20 16.79
C ALA A 27 -2.74 -13.20 15.98
N TRP A 28 -2.92 -11.97 16.47
CA TRP A 28 -3.74 -10.93 15.83
C TRP A 28 -2.93 -9.83 15.17
N SER A 29 -1.61 -9.99 15.07
CA SER A 29 -0.88 -9.29 14.01
C SER A 29 -1.17 -10.02 12.71
N LEU A 30 -2.35 -9.80 12.12
CA LEU A 30 -2.53 -9.98 10.69
C LEU A 30 -1.45 -9.11 10.05
N ARG A 31 -0.30 -9.71 9.79
CA ARG A 31 0.75 -9.16 8.97
C ARG A 31 0.10 -9.00 7.62
N THR A 32 -0.49 -7.82 7.36
CA THR A 32 -0.93 -7.50 6.00
C THR A 32 0.27 -7.78 5.12
N PRO A 33 0.10 -8.65 4.11
CA PRO A 33 1.24 -9.14 3.37
C PRO A 33 1.94 -7.91 2.79
N ALA A 34 3.20 -7.74 3.18
CA ALA A 34 3.96 -6.54 2.86
C ALA A 34 4.09 -6.46 1.33
N VAL A 35 3.61 -5.36 0.77
CA VAL A 35 3.76 -5.07 -0.65
C VAL A 35 5.24 -4.86 -0.92
N GLN A 36 5.78 -5.55 -1.93
CA GLN A 36 7.17 -5.46 -2.36
C GLN A 36 7.37 -4.69 -3.66
N THR A 37 6.34 -4.64 -4.51
CA THR A 37 6.43 -3.94 -5.78
C THR A 37 5.19 -3.10 -6.01
N LEU A 38 5.36 -2.00 -6.75
CA LEU A 38 4.28 -1.17 -7.27
C LEU A 38 4.41 -1.12 -8.79
N ARG A 39 3.29 -1.15 -9.49
CA ARG A 39 3.22 -1.09 -10.94
C ARG A 39 1.92 -0.42 -11.38
N ILE A 40 2.03 0.40 -12.43
CA ILE A 40 0.89 0.77 -13.27
C ILE A 40 0.87 -0.25 -14.41
N PRO A 41 -0.25 -0.97 -14.65
CA PRO A 41 -0.27 -2.13 -15.56
C PRO A 41 -0.20 -1.77 -17.04
N THR A 42 -0.07 -0.49 -17.38
CA THR A 42 0.22 -0.02 -18.74
C THR A 42 1.61 0.60 -18.82
N GLU A 43 2.22 0.63 -19.99
CA GLU A 43 3.46 1.38 -20.25
C GLU A 43 3.19 2.73 -20.93
N SER A 44 2.08 2.83 -21.66
CA SER A 44 1.67 4.05 -22.34
C SER A 44 0.16 4.27 -22.25
N LEU A 45 -0.26 5.53 -22.30
CA LEU A 45 -1.66 5.93 -22.28
C LEU A 45 -1.89 7.04 -23.31
N TYR A 46 -2.98 6.94 -24.06
CA TYR A 46 -3.40 7.95 -25.03
C TYR A 46 -4.72 8.54 -24.56
N LEU A 47 -4.80 9.86 -24.48
CA LEU A 47 -5.96 10.61 -24.00
C LEU A 47 -6.29 11.72 -25.00
N GLU A 48 -7.58 12.05 -25.08
CA GLU A 48 -8.04 13.26 -25.74
C GLU A 48 -8.09 14.41 -24.73
N VAL A 49 -7.92 15.66 -25.18
CA VAL A 49 -8.13 16.83 -24.32
C VAL A 49 -9.54 16.81 -23.70
N GLY A 50 -9.60 16.97 -22.38
CA GLY A 50 -10.82 16.92 -21.58
C GLY A 50 -11.06 15.56 -20.91
N ASP A 51 -10.33 14.51 -21.28
CA ASP A 51 -10.46 13.20 -20.66
C ASP A 51 -10.06 13.23 -19.18
N THR A 52 -10.75 12.39 -18.40
CA THR A 52 -10.39 12.10 -17.02
C THR A 52 -10.37 10.59 -16.80
N VAL A 53 -9.21 10.04 -16.45
CA VAL A 53 -9.01 8.61 -16.26
C VAL A 53 -8.42 8.34 -14.89
N HIS A 54 -8.91 7.30 -14.22
CA HIS A 54 -8.28 6.77 -13.01
C HIS A 54 -7.23 5.73 -13.38
N LEU A 55 -5.98 6.00 -12.99
CA LEU A 55 -4.88 5.08 -13.24
C LEU A 55 -4.93 3.92 -12.23
N PRO A 56 -5.01 2.65 -12.69
CA PRO A 56 -4.94 1.51 -11.79
C PRO A 56 -3.52 1.35 -11.23
N VAL A 57 -3.43 0.94 -9.97
CA VAL A 57 -2.17 0.56 -9.32
C VAL A 57 -2.28 -0.87 -8.86
N GLU A 58 -1.29 -1.66 -9.25
CA GLU A 58 -1.10 -3.02 -8.82
C GLU A 58 0.15 -3.09 -7.95
N GLY A 59 0.18 -4.07 -7.04
CA GLY A 59 1.39 -4.43 -6.34
C GLY A 59 1.48 -5.93 -6.18
N THR A 60 2.66 -6.43 -5.86
CA THR A 60 2.86 -7.82 -5.48
C THR A 60 3.40 -7.92 -4.06
N THR A 61 3.04 -8.98 -3.37
CA THR A 61 3.49 -9.29 -2.02
C THR A 61 4.76 -10.14 -2.05
N VAL A 62 5.40 -10.33 -0.89
CA VAL A 62 6.67 -11.09 -0.74
C VAL A 62 6.61 -12.51 -1.32
N ASP A 63 5.44 -13.15 -1.28
CA ASP A 63 5.18 -14.49 -1.82
C ASP A 63 4.86 -14.50 -3.32
N GLY A 64 4.90 -13.34 -3.98
CA GLY A 64 4.58 -13.17 -5.40
C GLY A 64 3.09 -13.08 -5.71
N SER A 65 2.22 -13.12 -4.70
CA SER A 65 0.77 -12.94 -4.89
C SER A 65 0.43 -11.48 -5.24
N PRO A 66 -0.68 -11.20 -5.95
CA PRO A 66 -1.20 -9.85 -6.08
C PRO A 66 -1.53 -9.24 -4.71
N ALA A 67 -1.11 -8.00 -4.50
CA ALA A 67 -1.46 -7.25 -3.31
C ALA A 67 -2.96 -6.97 -3.28
N SER A 68 -3.58 -7.19 -2.13
CA SER A 68 -4.98 -6.78 -1.92
C SER A 68 -5.11 -5.25 -1.95
N ALA A 69 -6.27 -4.73 -2.34
CA ALA A 69 -6.56 -3.29 -2.31
C ALA A 69 -6.27 -2.66 -0.94
N LYS A 70 -6.66 -3.33 0.15
CA LYS A 70 -6.39 -2.89 1.52
C LYS A 70 -4.90 -2.75 1.84
N ALA A 71 -4.04 -3.60 1.26
CA ALA A 71 -2.60 -3.51 1.45
C ALA A 71 -1.99 -2.32 0.68
N LEU A 72 -2.54 -1.99 -0.49
CA LEU A 72 -2.16 -0.79 -1.24
C LEU A 72 -2.62 0.50 -0.55
N GLU A 73 -3.83 0.51 0.02
CA GLU A 73 -4.34 1.65 0.80
C GLU A 73 -3.43 1.98 2.00
N GLN A 74 -2.87 0.96 2.66
CA GLN A 74 -1.95 1.14 3.79
C GLN A 74 -0.59 1.75 3.40
N LEU A 75 -0.19 1.68 2.13
CA LEU A 75 1.07 2.26 1.67
C LEU A 75 1.01 3.79 1.51
N GLU A 76 -0.20 4.38 1.51
CA GLU A 76 -0.45 5.79 1.23
C GLU A 76 0.30 6.25 -0.03
N LEU A 77 -0.32 6.05 -1.19
CA LEU A 77 0.33 6.32 -2.48
C LEU A 77 0.44 7.82 -2.79
N CYS A 78 1.59 8.23 -3.30
CA CYS A 78 1.88 9.57 -3.79
C CYS A 78 2.01 9.53 -5.32
N TRP A 79 1.17 10.31 -6.00
CA TRP A 79 1.16 10.41 -7.46
C TRP A 79 2.02 11.57 -7.93
N HIS A 80 2.74 11.34 -9.02
CA HIS A 80 3.67 12.29 -9.61
C HIS A 80 3.46 12.35 -11.12
N ALA A 81 3.70 13.52 -11.68
CA ALA A 81 3.68 13.70 -13.12
C ALA A 81 4.67 14.79 -13.56
N ASP A 82 5.25 14.60 -14.74
CA ASP A 82 6.14 15.54 -15.43
C ASP A 82 5.57 15.85 -16.82
N PHE A 83 4.53 16.68 -16.84
CA PHE A 83 3.90 17.13 -18.08
C PHE A 83 4.51 18.43 -18.61
N ASP A 84 4.57 18.56 -19.93
CA ASP A 84 4.84 19.82 -20.60
C ASP A 84 3.86 20.91 -20.10
N ASP A 85 4.37 21.96 -19.47
CA ASP A 85 3.68 23.11 -18.83
C ASP A 85 2.13 23.07 -18.80
N GLY A 86 1.56 22.20 -17.96
CA GLY A 86 0.10 22.12 -17.76
C GLY A 86 -0.66 21.26 -18.78
N ALA A 87 0.01 20.34 -19.49
CA ALA A 87 -0.65 19.37 -20.38
C ALA A 87 -1.70 18.51 -19.67
N ALA A 88 -1.41 18.11 -18.43
CA ALA A 88 -2.35 17.40 -17.58
C ALA A 88 -2.08 17.65 -16.10
N VAL A 89 -3.06 17.28 -15.27
CA VAL A 89 -2.98 17.32 -13.81
C VAL A 89 -3.29 15.94 -13.26
N ILE A 90 -2.43 15.42 -12.38
CA ILE A 90 -2.68 14.19 -11.62
C ILE A 90 -3.14 14.55 -10.20
N HIS A 91 -4.29 14.04 -9.79
CA HIS A 91 -4.80 14.20 -8.43
C HIS A 91 -4.24 13.11 -7.50
N ALA A 92 -4.26 13.38 -6.19
CA ALA A 92 -3.81 12.42 -5.16
C ALA A 92 -4.58 11.08 -5.18
N THR A 93 -5.75 11.03 -5.82
CA THR A 93 -6.56 9.82 -6.02
C THR A 93 -6.13 8.98 -7.22
N GLY A 94 -5.13 9.43 -8.00
CA GLY A 94 -4.75 8.82 -9.27
C GLY A 94 -5.67 9.19 -10.44
N ALA A 95 -6.56 10.17 -10.25
CA ALA A 95 -7.34 10.75 -11.36
C ALA A 95 -6.44 11.66 -12.18
N LEU A 96 -6.20 11.30 -13.43
CA LEU A 96 -5.45 12.08 -14.40
C LEU A 96 -6.41 12.85 -15.30
N HIS A 97 -6.28 14.17 -15.34
CA HIS A 97 -7.09 15.05 -16.18
C HIS A 97 -6.25 15.67 -17.30
N ALA A 98 -6.64 15.43 -18.55
CA ALA A 98 -5.99 15.97 -19.74
C ALA A 98 -6.50 17.39 -20.03
N CYS A 99 -5.62 18.39 -19.96
CA CYS A 99 -5.98 19.81 -20.08
C CYS A 99 -5.71 20.38 -21.48
N ARG A 100 -4.65 19.93 -22.14
CA ARG A 100 -4.21 20.40 -23.47
C ARG A 100 -3.32 19.35 -24.13
N PRO A 101 -3.11 19.41 -25.45
CA PRO A 101 -2.24 18.46 -26.15
C PRO A 101 -0.82 18.55 -25.61
N GLY A 102 -0.14 17.40 -25.50
CA GLY A 102 1.20 17.34 -24.95
C GLY A 102 1.65 15.93 -24.60
N LEU A 103 2.86 15.87 -24.04
CA LEU A 103 3.50 14.63 -23.59
C LEU A 103 3.91 14.81 -22.13
N GLY A 104 3.94 13.71 -21.39
CA GLY A 104 4.57 13.64 -20.08
C GLY A 104 4.61 12.21 -19.57
N ASN A 105 5.15 12.04 -18.37
CA ASN A 105 5.08 10.78 -17.66
C ASN A 105 4.28 10.91 -16.37
N VAL A 106 3.76 9.77 -15.93
CA VAL A 106 3.07 9.64 -14.65
C VAL A 106 3.63 8.43 -13.93
N TRP A 107 3.89 8.58 -12.64
CA TRP A 107 4.29 7.48 -11.77
C TRP A 107 3.69 7.64 -10.38
N VAL A 108 3.82 6.57 -9.59
CA VAL A 108 3.32 6.52 -8.23
C VAL A 108 4.40 5.92 -7.33
N GLU A 109 4.59 6.50 -6.15
CA GLU A 109 5.48 6.00 -5.11
C GLU A 109 4.71 5.77 -3.81
N SER A 110 5.21 4.91 -2.94
CA SER A 110 4.73 4.85 -1.56
C SER A 110 5.19 6.10 -0.81
N ARG A 111 4.39 6.61 0.13
CA ARG A 111 4.73 7.82 0.90
C ARG A 111 6.08 7.72 1.62
N ASP A 112 6.50 6.53 2.01
CA ASP A 112 7.80 6.28 2.63
C ASP A 112 8.98 6.26 1.63
N GLY A 113 8.72 6.42 0.33
CA GLY A 113 9.70 6.45 -0.76
C GLY A 113 10.35 5.10 -1.05
N ARG A 114 9.90 4.00 -0.42
CA ARG A 114 10.56 2.68 -0.54
C ARG A 114 10.15 1.93 -1.79
N LEU A 115 8.96 2.20 -2.32
CA LEU A 115 8.41 1.56 -3.50
C LEU A 115 8.09 2.64 -4.53
N SER A 116 8.47 2.40 -5.79
CA SER A 116 8.10 3.26 -6.92
C SER A 116 7.66 2.38 -8.08
N ALA A 117 6.53 2.73 -8.68
CA ALA A 117 6.18 2.22 -9.99
C ALA A 117 7.11 2.81 -11.05
N ARG A 118 7.30 2.06 -12.15
CA ARG A 118 7.94 2.62 -13.34
C ARG A 118 7.05 3.71 -13.93
N PRO A 119 7.61 4.84 -14.38
CA PRO A 119 6.84 5.85 -15.08
C PRO A 119 6.21 5.30 -16.36
N ILE A 120 4.97 5.72 -16.61
CA ILE A 120 4.26 5.48 -17.86
C ILE A 120 4.28 6.75 -18.70
N THR A 121 4.33 6.62 -20.01
CA THR A 121 4.26 7.78 -20.90
C THR A 121 2.81 8.06 -21.29
N VAL A 122 2.38 9.31 -21.17
CA VAL A 122 1.03 9.76 -21.51
C VAL A 122 1.10 10.70 -22.69
N TYR A 123 0.33 10.39 -23.74
CA TYR A 123 0.15 11.18 -24.95
C TYR A 123 -1.24 11.82 -24.92
N ILE A 124 -1.31 13.14 -25.09
CA ILE A 124 -2.56 13.89 -25.10
C ILE A 124 -2.72 14.55 -26.46
N GLN A 125 -3.84 14.30 -27.13
CA GLN A 125 -4.17 14.79 -28.47
C GLN A 125 -5.35 15.75 -28.45
#